data_AF-A0A9P3QDJ4-F1
#
_entry.id   AF-A0A9P3QDJ4-F1
#
_cell.length_a   1.000
_cell.length_b   1.000
_cell.length_c   1.000
_cell.angle_alpha   90.00
_cell.angle_beta   90.00
_cell.angle_gamma   90.00
#
_symmetry.space_group_name_H-M   'P 1'
#
loop_
_entity.id
_entity.type
_entity.pdbx_description
1 polymer ?
#
loop_
_entity_poly.entity_id
_entity_poly.type
_entity_poly.pdbx_seq_one_letter_code
_entity_poly.pdbx_strand_id
1 'polypeptide(L)' 'MARCEINAFRYRVLHVAARITRGARQLRLRIDATWRWAGAIATAWQRIRAAFP' A
#
# COMPACT_ATOMS: atom_id res chain seq x y z
N MET A 1 -4.01 -18.71 -3.50
CA MET A 1 -3.63 -17.32 -3.83
C MET A 1 -4.86 -16.44 -3.72
N ALA A 2 -4.91 -15.53 -2.74
CA ALA A 2 -6.00 -14.57 -2.63
C ALA A 2 -5.86 -13.55 -3.78
N ARG A 3 -6.69 -13.69 -4.81
CA ARG A 3 -6.69 -12.78 -5.96
C ARG A 3 -7.45 -11.51 -5.55
N CYS A 4 -6.78 -10.61 -4.84
CA CYS A 4 -7.30 -9.26 -4.68
C CYS A 4 -7.18 -8.57 -6.03
N GLU A 5 -8.30 -8.27 -6.67
CA GLU A 5 -8.29 -7.51 -7.92
C GLU A 5 -7.65 -6.15 -7.66
N ILE A 6 -6.70 -5.76 -8.51
CA ILE A 6 -5.95 -4.51 -8.36
C ILE A 6 -6.91 -3.31 -8.26
N ASN A 7 -8.06 -3.37 -8.96
CA ASN A 7 -9.11 -2.36 -8.86
C ASN A 7 -9.73 -2.29 -7.46
N ALA A 8 -10.09 -3.42 -6.87
CA ALA A 8 -10.64 -3.47 -5.51
C ALA A 8 -9.66 -2.89 -4.49
N PHE A 9 -8.36 -3.20 -4.63
CA PHE A 9 -7.31 -2.58 -3.81
C PHE A 9 -7.24 -1.07 -4.02
N ARG A 10 -7.25 -0.59 -5.26
CA ARG A 10 -7.21 0.85 -5.57
C ARG A 10 -8.38 1.60 -4.94
N TYR A 11 -9.60 1.09 -5.09
CA TYR A 11 -10.80 1.75 -4.56
C TYR A 11 -10.93 1.67 -3.03
N ARG A 12 -10.62 0.54 -2.41
CA ARG A 12 -10.83 0.37 -0.95
C ARG A 12 -9.67 0.88 -0.12
N VAL A 13 -8.45 0.85 -0.67
CA VAL A 13 -7.22 1.16 0.05
C VAL A 13 -6.64 2.49 -0.42
N LEU A 14 -6.33 2.60 -1.71
CA LEU A 14 -5.63 3.78 -2.27
C LEU A 14 -6.52 5.01 -2.48
N HIS A 15 -7.84 4.87 -2.40
CA HIS A 15 -8.76 6.00 -2.49
C HIS A 15 -9.18 6.52 -1.11
N VAL A 16 -9.34 5.62 -0.13
CA VAL A 16 -9.92 5.94 1.18
C VAL A 16 -8.88 6.44 2.17
N ALA A 17 -7.80 5.68 2.35
CA ALA A 17 -6.91 5.87 3.51
C ALA A 17 -5.42 5.80 3.16
N ALA A 18 -5.05 5.43 1.94
CA ALA A 18 -3.66 5.33 1.51
C ALA A 18 -3.43 6.03 0.18
N ARG A 19 -2.21 6.50 -0.07
CA ARG A 19 -1.78 7.04 -1.35
C ARG A 19 -0.34 6.63 -1.61
N ILE A 20 -0.07 6.12 -2.80
CA ILE A 20 1.29 5.83 -3.25
C ILE A 20 1.76 7.01 -4.10
N THR A 21 2.90 7.60 -3.74
CA THR A 21 3.57 8.62 -4.53
C THR A 21 4.89 8.09 -5.07
N ARG A 22 5.21 8.47 -6.30
CA ARG A 22 6.48 8.18 -6.96
C ARG A 22 7.24 9.49 -7.08
N GLY A 23 8.48 9.53 -6.61
CA GLY A 23 9.34 10.71 -6.72
C GLY A 23 10.79 10.31 -6.93
N ALA A 24 11.43 10.89 -7.94
CA ALA A 24 12.73 10.46 -8.45
C ALA A 24 12.77 8.92 -8.61
N ARG A 25 13.54 8.22 -7.77
CA ARG A 25 13.68 6.76 -7.77
C ARG A 25 12.99 6.07 -6.57
N GLN A 26 12.20 6.81 -5.80
CA GLN A 26 11.60 6.33 -4.56
C GLN A 26 10.07 6.25 -4.65
N LEU A 27 9.55 5.08 -4.27
CA LEU A 27 8.13 4.84 -4.03
C LEU A 27 7.83 5.07 -2.55
N ARG A 28 6.92 6.00 -2.26
CA ARG A 28 6.49 6.34 -0.89
C ARG A 28 5.03 5.98 -0.72
N LEU A 29 4.73 5.16 0.28
CA LEU A 29 3.36 4.87 0.71
C LEU A 29 3.02 5.82 1.87
N ARG A 30 1.96 6.61 1.69
CA ARG A 30 1.32 7.36 2.79
C ARG A 30 0.03 6.63 3.13
N ILE A 31 -0.21 6.38 4.42
CA ILE A 31 -1.41 5.72 4.91
C ILE A 31 -1.83 6.41 6.20
N ASP A 32 -3.14 6.58 6.39
CA ASP A 32 -3.69 7.08 7.63
C ASP A 32 -3.41 6.08 8.76
N ALA A 33 -2.78 6.56 9.85
CA ALA A 33 -2.34 5.72 10.95
C ALA A 33 -3.51 5.19 11.81
N THR A 34 -4.65 5.87 11.81
CA THR A 34 -5.84 5.48 12.59
C THR A 34 -6.71 4.46 11.86
N TRP A 35 -6.44 4.23 10.58
CA TRP A 35 -7.19 3.26 9.81
C TRP A 35 -6.88 1.83 10.24
N ARG A 36 -7.93 1.04 10.48
CA ARG A 36 -7.85 -0.34 11.01
C ARG A 36 -6.91 -1.30 10.28
N TRP A 37 -6.58 -1.03 9.01
CA TRP A 37 -5.71 -1.88 8.18
C TRP A 37 -4.31 -1.31 7.97
N ALA A 38 -4.00 -0.16 8.57
CA ALA A 38 -2.76 0.58 8.34
C ALA A 38 -1.51 -0.28 8.60
N GLY A 39 -1.47 -0.95 9.75
CA GLY A 39 -0.35 -1.82 10.13
C GLY A 39 -0.14 -2.98 9.15
N ALA A 40 -1.21 -3.70 8.81
CA ALA A 40 -1.13 -4.84 7.89
C ALA A 40 -0.60 -4.43 6.50
N ILE A 41 -1.05 -3.28 6.00
CA ILE A 41 -0.63 -2.77 4.68
C ILE A 41 0.80 -2.24 4.72
N ALA A 42 1.21 -1.56 5.80
CA ALA A 42 2.59 -1.12 5.98
C ALA A 42 3.56 -2.32 6.00
N THR A 43 3.23 -3.39 6.73
CA THR A 43 4.03 -4.62 6.75
C THR A 43 4.09 -5.28 5.37
N ALA A 44 2.97 -5.40 4.67
CA ALA A 44 2.94 -5.95 3.31
C ALA A 44 3.79 -5.12 2.34
N TRP A 45 3.73 -3.79 2.45
CA TRP A 45 4.55 -2.86 1.67
C TRP A 45 6.04 -3.07 1.90
N GLN A 46 6.47 -3.20 3.16
CA GLN A 46 7.87 -3.48 3.50
C GLN A 46 8.33 -4.82 2.91
N ARG A 47 7.50 -5.87 2.99
CA ARG A 47 7.82 -7.18 2.39
C ARG A 47 8.03 -7.10 0.88
N ILE A 48 7.15 -6.39 0.17
CA ILE A 48 7.28 -6.19 -1.28
C ILE A 48 8.56 -5.41 -1.61
N ARG A 49 8.86 -4.34 -0.85
CA ARG A 49 10.08 -3.56 -1.04
C ARG A 49 11.36 -4.33 -0.72
N ALA A 50 11.31 -5.28 0.20
CA ALA A 50 12.42 -6.18 0.50
C ALA A 50 12.59 -7.28 -0.56
N ALA A 51 11.49 -7.75 -1.15
CA ALA A 51 11.51 -8.78 -2.20
C ALA A 51 12.01 -8.25 -3.56
N PHE A 52 11.82 -6.95 -3.83
CA PHE A 52 12.22 -6.29 -5.08
C PHE A 52 13.04 -5.03 -4.78
N PRO A 53 14.38 -5.15 -4.68
CA PRO A 53 15.26 -4.01 -4.43
C PRO A 53 15.27 -2.99 -5.56
#